data_AF-A0A378XDG8-F1
#
_entry.id   AF-A0A378XDG8-F1
#
_cell.length_a   1.000
_cell.length_b   1.000
_cell.length_c   1.000
_cell.angle_alpha   90.00
_cell.angle_beta   90.00
_cell.angle_gamma   90.00
#
_symmetry.space_group_name_H-M   'P 1'
#
loop_
_entity.id
_entity.type
_entity.pdbx_description
1 polymer ?
#
loop_
_entity_poly.entity_id
_entity_poly.type
_entity_poly.pdbx_seq_one_letter_code
_entity_poly.pdbx_strand_id
1 'polypeptide(L)'
;MANVLVFAMAMLAAYVGIEVLSPAYRETEVFYLNIASQVSVASSFILLGYLVRSYLFKMTNLYGFVVAFCLLYILKEYELSASMGMVWSIYRVDWFVHLITASIGIYAVLFISKVLAGQEKMPLFELVGIHSKSVMSFHILVFVLIDIVFFELGLYDIAETKVLTHYVSGYSWPIYMIGGTLVPVLVIICWNSLVQWTRLRINEGLNLKMVYV
;
A
#
# COMPACT_ATOMS: atom_id res chain seq x y z
N MET A 1 -0.12 -17.94 27.76
CA MET A 1 1.11 -17.13 27.92
C MET A 1 1.72 -16.71 26.58
N ALA A 2 1.97 -17.62 25.63
CA ALA A 2 2.58 -17.27 24.33
C ALA A 2 1.87 -16.13 23.58
N ASN A 3 0.52 -16.16 23.48
CA ASN A 3 -0.23 -15.09 22.80
C ASN A 3 -0.11 -13.72 23.49
N VAL A 4 0.01 -13.71 24.82
CA VAL A 4 0.18 -12.47 25.59
C VAL A 4 1.56 -11.87 25.32
N LEU A 5 2.59 -12.71 25.24
CA LEU A 5 3.94 -12.27 24.86
C LEU A 5 3.97 -11.72 23.43
N VAL A 6 3.31 -12.38 22.48
CA VAL A 6 3.20 -11.89 21.10
C VAL A 6 2.49 -10.54 21.05
N PHE A 7 1.42 -10.36 21.84
CA PHE A 7 0.72 -9.08 21.92
C PHE A 7 1.62 -7.99 22.51
N ALA A 8 2.33 -8.27 23.61
CA ALA A 8 3.26 -7.33 24.20
C ALA A 8 4.38 -6.93 23.25
N MET A 9 4.95 -7.89 22.50
CA MET A 9 5.95 -7.62 21.46
C MET A 9 5.39 -6.75 20.33
N ALA A 10 4.14 -6.98 19.92
CA ALA A 10 3.49 -6.16 18.90
C ALA A 10 3.31 -4.71 19.36
N MET A 11 2.84 -4.50 20.60
CA MET A 11 2.71 -3.15 21.17
C MET A 11 4.06 -2.46 21.33
N LEU A 12 5.07 -3.18 21.82
CA LEU A 12 6.44 -2.67 21.94
C LEU A 12 6.99 -2.25 20.56
N ALA A 13 6.80 -3.07 19.53
CA ALA A 13 7.27 -2.77 18.18
C ALA A 13 6.59 -1.53 17.58
N ALA A 14 5.29 -1.33 17.82
CA ALA A 14 4.60 -0.11 17.40
C ALA A 14 5.15 1.12 18.14
N TYR A 15 5.27 1.03 19.47
CA TYR A 15 5.80 2.11 20.29
C TYR A 15 7.23 2.49 19.88
N VAL A 16 8.14 1.52 19.78
CA VAL A 16 9.53 1.76 19.36
C VAL A 16 9.59 2.32 17.94
N GLY A 17 8.77 1.81 17.02
CA GLY A 17 8.73 2.30 15.64
C GLY A 17 8.31 3.77 15.55
N ILE A 18 7.26 4.15 16.28
CA ILE A 18 6.60 5.46 16.16
C ILE A 18 7.18 6.50 17.12
N GLU A 19 7.41 6.17 18.39
CA GLU A 19 7.80 7.13 19.43
C GLU A 19 9.32 7.22 19.65
N VAL A 20 10.10 6.25 19.15
CA VAL A 20 11.55 6.23 19.38
C VAL A 20 12.31 6.38 18.06
N LEU A 21 12.13 5.46 17.12
CA LEU A 21 12.91 5.42 15.89
C LEU A 21 12.52 6.52 14.91
N SER A 22 11.22 6.86 14.83
CA SER A 22 10.75 7.95 13.96
C SER A 22 11.28 9.32 14.39
N PRO A 23 11.19 9.74 15.67
CA PRO A 23 11.83 10.98 16.13
C PRO A 23 13.35 10.97 15.92
N ALA A 24 14.03 9.87 16.26
CA ALA A 24 15.48 9.76 16.04
C ALA A 24 15.87 9.91 14.56
N TYR A 25 15.06 9.37 13.64
CA TYR A 25 15.24 9.62 12.21
C TYR A 25 15.03 11.09 11.85
N ARG A 26 13.97 11.74 12.35
CA ARG A 26 13.71 13.16 12.05
C ARG A 26 14.80 14.10 12.54
N GLU A 27 15.50 13.74 13.62
CA GLU A 27 16.61 14.53 14.16
C GLU A 27 17.93 14.30 13.41
N THR A 28 18.19 13.06 12.98
CA THR A 28 19.51 12.67 12.43
C THR A 28 19.51 12.51 10.91
N GLU A 29 18.35 12.37 10.29
CA GLU A 29 18.12 12.01 8.90
C GLU A 29 18.83 10.72 8.44
N VAL A 30 19.26 9.87 9.39
CA VAL A 30 19.97 8.61 9.09
C VAL A 30 19.00 7.59 8.51
N PHE A 31 19.20 7.24 7.24
CA PHE A 31 18.30 6.40 6.45
C PHE A 31 17.93 5.06 7.11
N TYR A 32 18.87 4.38 7.78
CA TYR A 32 18.60 3.09 8.42
C TYR A 32 17.59 3.19 9.57
N LEU A 33 17.49 4.34 10.24
CA LEU A 33 16.49 4.58 11.30
C LEU A 33 15.08 4.65 10.71
N ASN A 34 14.92 5.26 9.53
CA ASN A 34 13.65 5.28 8.83
C ASN A 34 13.21 3.87 8.41
N ILE A 35 14.12 3.06 7.87
CA ILE A 35 13.82 1.64 7.56
C ILE A 35 13.46 0.88 8.84
N ALA A 36 14.24 1.04 9.91
CA ALA A 36 13.99 0.35 11.17
C ALA A 36 12.63 0.72 11.76
N SER A 37 12.25 2.00 11.73
CA SER A 37 10.92 2.48 12.14
C SER A 37 9.82 1.78 11.35
N GLN A 38 9.89 1.81 10.01
CA GLN A 38 8.89 1.17 9.14
C GLN A 38 8.79 -0.34 9.36
N VAL A 39 9.93 -1.03 9.48
CA VAL A 39 9.97 -2.48 9.76
C VAL A 39 9.36 -2.79 11.12
N SER A 40 9.61 -1.95 12.13
CA SER A 40 9.06 -2.14 13.48
C SER A 40 7.53 -2.01 13.49
N VAL A 41 7.00 -0.96 12.84
CA VAL A 41 5.55 -0.76 12.71
C VAL A 41 4.89 -1.86 11.88
N ALA A 42 5.48 -2.24 10.74
CA ALA A 42 4.98 -3.35 9.93
C ALA A 42 4.96 -4.67 10.72
N SER A 43 6.03 -4.93 11.49
CA SER A 43 6.14 -6.12 12.34
C SER A 43 5.06 -6.15 13.41
N SER A 44 4.71 -4.99 13.99
CA SER A 44 3.57 -4.87 14.92
C SER A 44 2.27 -5.36 14.29
N PHE A 45 1.91 -4.86 13.10
CA PHE A 45 0.68 -5.27 12.41
C PHE A 45 0.69 -6.75 11.98
N ILE A 46 1.85 -7.30 11.61
CA ILE A 46 1.98 -8.72 11.31
C ILE A 46 1.70 -9.57 12.55
N LEU A 47 2.27 -9.22 13.70
CA LEU A 47 2.06 -9.93 14.97
C LEU A 47 0.62 -9.80 15.47
N LEU A 48 0.03 -8.60 15.37
CA LEU A 48 -1.39 -8.39 15.67
C LEU A 48 -2.26 -9.25 14.75
N GLY A 49 -2.02 -9.21 13.44
CA GLY A 49 -2.70 -10.03 12.45
C GLY A 49 -2.61 -11.52 12.74
N TYR A 50 -1.44 -12.01 13.15
CA TYR A 50 -1.25 -13.39 13.60
C TYR A 50 -2.17 -13.78 14.76
N LEU A 51 -2.33 -12.88 15.75
CA LEU A 51 -3.18 -13.12 16.92
C LEU A 51 -4.67 -13.16 16.57
N VAL A 52 -5.11 -12.30 15.64
CA VAL A 52 -6.52 -12.19 15.27
C VAL A 52 -6.93 -13.04 14.07
N ARG A 53 -6.00 -13.74 13.41
CA ARG A 53 -6.22 -14.48 12.14
C ARG A 53 -7.43 -15.42 12.13
N SER A 54 -7.72 -16.08 13.26
CA SER A 54 -8.83 -17.02 13.38
C SER A 54 -10.21 -16.35 13.36
N TYR A 55 -10.21 -15.03 13.56
CA TYR A 55 -11.40 -14.21 13.71
C TYR A 55 -11.55 -13.17 12.59
N LEU A 56 -10.47 -12.79 11.90
CA LEU A 56 -10.44 -11.70 10.90
C LEU A 56 -11.63 -11.74 9.93
N PHE A 57 -11.90 -12.87 9.28
CA PHE A 57 -13.02 -12.98 8.31
C PHE A 57 -14.36 -13.37 8.94
N LYS A 58 -14.35 -13.92 10.15
CA LYS A 58 -15.58 -14.31 10.87
C LYS A 58 -16.29 -13.10 11.47
N MET A 59 -15.51 -12.14 11.98
CA MET A 59 -16.03 -10.94 12.62
C MET A 59 -16.44 -9.87 11.61
N THR A 60 -15.91 -9.89 10.38
CA THR A 60 -16.25 -8.90 9.36
C THR A 60 -17.69 -9.05 8.88
N ASN A 61 -18.48 -8.01 9.10
CA ASN A 61 -19.88 -7.91 8.71
C ASN A 61 -20.22 -6.47 8.30
N LEU A 62 -21.37 -6.30 7.61
CA LEU A 62 -21.80 -5.02 7.05
C LEU A 62 -21.97 -3.94 8.12
N TYR A 63 -22.58 -4.27 9.26
CA TYR A 63 -22.78 -3.31 10.35
C TYR A 63 -21.46 -2.80 10.90
N GLY A 64 -20.51 -3.71 11.15
CA GLY A 64 -19.17 -3.32 11.58
C GLY A 64 -18.45 -2.48 10.53
N PHE A 65 -18.68 -2.72 9.23
CA PHE A 65 -18.11 -1.89 8.16
C PHE A 65 -18.67 -0.48 8.17
N VAL A 66 -20.00 -0.34 8.30
CA VAL A 66 -20.66 0.97 8.40
C VAL A 66 -20.14 1.73 9.63
N VAL A 67 -20.04 1.06 10.78
CA VAL A 67 -19.47 1.66 12.00
C VAL A 67 -18.02 2.08 11.78
N ALA A 68 -17.17 1.22 11.22
CA ALA A 68 -15.78 1.53 10.92
C ALA A 68 -15.65 2.73 9.98
N PHE A 69 -16.48 2.79 8.93
CA PHE A 69 -16.50 3.90 7.98
C PHE A 69 -16.93 5.21 8.65
N CYS A 70 -18.00 5.21 9.43
CA CYS A 70 -18.43 6.38 10.20
C CYS A 70 -17.36 6.85 11.19
N LEU A 71 -16.69 5.91 11.88
CA LEU A 71 -15.59 6.24 12.78
C LEU A 71 -14.42 6.89 12.04
N LEU A 72 -14.00 6.35 10.89
CA LEU A 72 -12.94 6.98 10.08
C LEU A 72 -13.34 8.37 9.60
N TYR A 73 -14.59 8.57 9.21
CA TYR A 73 -15.10 9.88 8.81
C TYR A 73 -15.05 10.88 9.97
N ILE A 74 -15.53 10.48 11.16
CA ILE A 74 -15.48 11.31 12.38
C ILE A 74 -14.02 11.61 12.76
N LEU A 75 -13.15 10.61 12.80
CA LEU A 75 -11.73 10.80 13.15
C LEU A 75 -11.02 11.76 12.18
N LYS A 76 -11.45 11.80 10.92
CA LYS A 76 -10.94 12.76 9.94
C LYS A 76 -11.51 14.16 10.16
N GLU A 77 -12.82 14.29 10.34
CA GLU A 77 -13.50 15.58 10.48
C GLU A 77 -13.08 16.34 11.75
N TYR A 78 -12.84 15.62 12.84
CA TYR A 78 -12.36 16.20 14.10
C TYR A 78 -10.83 16.31 14.19
N GLU A 79 -10.11 16.09 13.08
CA GLU A 79 -8.64 16.12 13.01
C GLU A 79 -7.92 15.21 14.03
N LEU A 80 -8.63 14.23 14.59
CA LEU A 80 -8.09 13.24 15.52
C LEU A 80 -7.19 12.20 14.84
N SER A 81 -7.26 12.14 13.51
CA SER A 81 -6.36 11.36 12.67
C SER A 81 -5.74 12.25 11.60
N ALA A 82 -4.43 12.14 11.41
CA ALA A 82 -3.72 12.79 10.33
C ALA A 82 -3.36 11.79 9.22
N SER A 83 -2.93 12.31 8.06
CA SER A 83 -2.41 11.47 6.98
C SER A 83 -1.31 10.54 7.50
N MET A 84 -1.55 9.23 7.41
CA MET A 84 -0.66 8.17 7.91
C MET A 84 0.40 7.81 6.87
N GLY A 85 1.18 8.79 6.44
CA GLY A 85 2.32 8.57 5.53
C GLY A 85 3.53 8.01 6.29
N MET A 86 3.86 6.73 6.08
CA MET A 86 5.05 6.10 6.71
C MET A 86 6.37 6.50 6.03
N VAL A 87 6.31 7.15 4.87
CA VAL A 87 7.49 7.60 4.12
C VAL A 87 8.18 8.70 4.93
N TRP A 88 9.49 8.55 5.12
CA TRP A 88 10.31 9.45 5.95
C TRP A 88 9.88 9.47 7.43
N SER A 89 9.29 8.36 7.89
CA SER A 89 8.87 8.14 9.28
C SER A 89 8.01 9.27 9.85
N ILE A 90 7.13 9.87 9.04
CA ILE A 90 6.24 10.94 9.48
C ILE A 90 4.98 10.33 10.11
N TYR A 91 5.07 9.99 11.39
CA TYR A 91 3.90 9.63 12.20
C TYR A 91 3.39 10.89 12.92
N ARG A 92 2.26 11.43 12.46
CA ARG A 92 1.70 12.72 12.94
C ARG A 92 0.73 12.59 14.12
N VAL A 93 0.49 11.36 14.57
CA VAL A 93 -0.42 11.03 15.65
C VAL A 93 0.26 10.04 16.58
N ASP A 94 -0.15 10.05 17.84
CA ASP A 94 0.35 9.15 18.86
C ASP A 94 0.24 7.69 18.41
N TRP A 95 1.21 6.86 18.80
CA TRP A 95 1.29 5.46 18.38
C TRP A 95 -0.02 4.67 18.57
N PHE A 96 -0.76 4.95 19.66
CA PHE A 96 -1.99 4.24 19.97
C PHE A 96 -3.14 4.65 19.05
N VAL A 97 -3.27 5.95 18.80
CA VAL A 97 -4.26 6.50 17.85
C VAL A 97 -3.96 6.00 16.44
N HIS A 98 -2.67 5.93 16.08
CA HIS A 98 -2.23 5.35 14.82
C HIS A 98 -2.68 3.89 14.67
N LEU A 99 -2.39 3.05 15.67
CA LEU A 99 -2.76 1.63 15.65
C LEU A 99 -4.27 1.43 15.53
N ILE A 100 -5.07 2.17 16.31
CA ILE A 100 -6.53 2.07 16.27
C ILE A 100 -7.04 2.48 14.88
N THR A 101 -6.63 3.65 14.40
CA THR A 101 -7.15 4.19 13.13
C THR A 101 -6.77 3.28 11.96
N ALA A 102 -5.54 2.80 11.92
CA ALA A 102 -5.10 1.82 10.94
C ALA A 102 -5.86 0.50 11.05
N SER A 103 -6.14 0.01 12.27
CA SER A 103 -6.92 -1.22 12.49
C SER A 103 -8.37 -1.09 12.00
N ILE A 104 -9.01 0.07 12.20
CA ILE A 104 -10.35 0.36 11.66
C ILE A 104 -10.31 0.36 10.12
N GLY A 105 -9.29 0.98 9.52
CA GLY A 105 -9.07 0.95 8.08
C GLY A 105 -8.87 -0.47 7.53
N ILE A 106 -8.04 -1.28 8.18
CA ILE A 106 -7.81 -2.68 7.83
C ILE A 106 -9.11 -3.47 7.91
N TYR A 107 -9.91 -3.28 8.95
CA TYR A 107 -11.21 -3.94 9.08
C TYR A 107 -12.14 -3.57 7.90
N ALA A 108 -12.19 -2.29 7.52
CA ALA A 108 -13.01 -1.83 6.40
C ALA A 108 -12.58 -2.47 5.07
N VAL A 109 -11.28 -2.52 4.81
CA VAL A 109 -10.70 -3.17 3.62
C VAL A 109 -11.01 -4.68 3.62
N LEU A 110 -10.84 -5.37 4.76
CA LEU A 110 -11.14 -6.80 4.86
C LEU A 110 -12.61 -7.13 4.59
N PHE A 111 -13.54 -6.27 5.01
CA PHE A 111 -14.95 -6.43 4.67
C PHE A 111 -15.18 -6.30 3.16
N ILE A 112 -14.61 -5.27 2.51
CA ILE A 112 -14.71 -5.10 1.05
C ILE A 112 -14.11 -6.32 0.34
N SER A 113 -12.93 -6.77 0.75
CA SER A 113 -12.29 -7.97 0.21
C SER A 113 -13.18 -9.22 0.37
N LYS A 114 -13.85 -9.39 1.52
CA LYS A 114 -14.78 -10.50 1.75
C LYS A 114 -15.99 -10.45 0.82
N VAL A 115 -16.57 -9.27 0.59
CA VAL A 115 -17.70 -9.09 -0.34
C VAL A 115 -17.28 -9.40 -1.77
N LEU A 116 -16.11 -8.90 -2.20
CA LEU A 116 -15.57 -9.15 -3.54
C LEU A 116 -15.22 -10.63 -3.76
N ALA A 117 -14.66 -11.29 -2.75
CA ALA A 117 -14.33 -12.73 -2.83
C ALA A 117 -15.58 -13.63 -2.95
N GLY A 118 -16.76 -13.14 -2.57
CA GLY A 118 -18.02 -13.85 -2.74
C GLY A 118 -18.70 -13.67 -4.09
N GLN A 119 -18.16 -12.81 -4.96
CA GLN A 119 -18.69 -12.61 -6.33
C GLN A 119 -18.14 -13.67 -7.29
N GLU A 120 -18.74 -13.77 -8.48
CA GLU A 120 -18.16 -14.56 -9.58
C GLU A 120 -16.73 -14.13 -9.88
N LYS A 121 -15.95 -15.01 -10.51
CA LYS A 121 -14.54 -14.73 -10.83
C LYS A 121 -14.39 -13.39 -11.53
N MET A 122 -13.58 -12.50 -10.94
CA MET A 122 -13.24 -11.20 -11.50
C MET A 122 -11.75 -11.19 -11.89
N PRO A 123 -11.38 -11.60 -13.12
CA PRO A 123 -9.97 -11.81 -13.49
C PRO A 123 -9.09 -10.56 -13.32
N LEU A 124 -9.67 -9.37 -13.52
CA LEU A 124 -8.94 -8.11 -13.36
C LEU A 124 -8.54 -7.86 -11.90
N PHE A 125 -9.45 -8.10 -10.94
CA PHE A 125 -9.17 -7.91 -9.52
C PHE A 125 -8.13 -8.92 -9.01
N GLU A 126 -8.23 -10.17 -9.49
CA GLU A 126 -7.25 -11.21 -9.19
C GLU A 126 -5.86 -10.83 -9.71
N LEU A 127 -5.78 -10.36 -10.96
CA LEU A 127 -4.54 -9.91 -11.60
C LEU A 127 -3.89 -8.73 -10.85
N VAL A 128 -4.69 -7.71 -10.49
CA VAL A 128 -4.21 -6.57 -9.68
C VAL A 128 -3.74 -7.05 -8.31
N GLY A 129 -4.45 -8.00 -7.68
CA GLY A 129 -4.08 -8.58 -6.40
C GLY A 129 -2.73 -9.31 -6.43
N ILE A 130 -2.51 -10.14 -7.46
CA ILE A 130 -1.24 -10.87 -7.69
C ILE A 130 -0.07 -9.89 -7.85
N HIS A 131 -0.29 -8.76 -8.50
CA HIS A 131 0.73 -7.74 -8.75
C HIS A 131 0.70 -6.56 -7.76
N SER A 132 0.01 -6.70 -6.62
CA SER A 132 -0.21 -5.62 -5.64
C SER A 132 1.08 -4.97 -5.12
N LYS A 133 2.15 -5.74 -4.89
CA LYS A 133 3.45 -5.20 -4.49
C LYS A 133 3.98 -4.20 -5.50
N SER A 134 3.93 -4.55 -6.78
CA SER A 134 4.43 -3.67 -7.84
C SER A 134 3.53 -2.46 -8.05
N VAL A 135 2.22 -2.63 -7.93
CA VAL A 135 1.27 -1.50 -7.91
C VAL A 135 1.66 -0.52 -6.79
N MET A 136 1.88 -1.01 -5.57
CA MET A 136 2.31 -0.18 -4.45
C MET A 136 3.67 0.50 -4.70
N SER A 137 4.62 -0.17 -5.37
CA SER A 137 5.93 0.42 -5.69
C SER A 137 5.87 1.51 -6.76
N PHE A 138 4.99 1.38 -7.76
CA PHE A 138 5.00 2.24 -8.95
C PHE A 138 3.84 3.24 -9.05
N HIS A 139 2.80 3.14 -8.21
CA HIS A 139 1.65 4.05 -8.32
C HIS A 139 2.01 5.54 -8.18
N ILE A 140 2.96 5.90 -7.29
CA ILE A 140 3.43 7.29 -7.13
C ILE A 140 4.13 7.77 -8.41
N LEU A 141 4.94 6.92 -9.04
CA LEU A 141 5.55 7.24 -10.34
C LEU A 141 4.48 7.52 -11.39
N VAL A 142 3.42 6.70 -11.42
CA VAL A 142 2.29 6.92 -12.33
C VAL A 142 1.55 8.21 -12.02
N PHE A 143 1.39 8.59 -10.75
CA PHE A 143 0.78 9.88 -10.39
C PHE A 143 1.60 11.04 -10.94
N VAL A 144 2.93 11.00 -10.82
CA VAL A 144 3.81 12.02 -11.42
C VAL A 144 3.72 12.04 -12.94
N LEU A 145 3.61 10.89 -13.61
CA LEU A 145 3.41 10.83 -15.06
C LEU A 145 2.07 11.47 -15.48
N ILE A 146 1.01 11.29 -14.69
CA ILE A 146 -0.28 11.95 -14.91
C ILE A 146 -0.16 13.46 -14.69
N ASP A 147 0.58 13.90 -13.67
CA ASP A 147 0.83 15.33 -13.43
C ASP A 147 1.54 16.01 -14.60
N ILE A 148 2.51 15.32 -15.22
CA ILE A 148 3.19 15.81 -16.44
C ILE A 148 2.16 16.02 -17.57
N VAL A 149 1.21 15.10 -17.75
CA VAL A 149 0.15 15.28 -18.75
C VAL A 149 -0.73 16.49 -18.43
N PHE A 150 -1.11 16.69 -17.16
CA PHE A 150 -1.88 17.87 -16.77
C PHE A 150 -1.09 19.18 -16.91
N PHE A 151 0.22 19.15 -16.68
CA PHE A 151 1.11 20.28 -16.93
C PHE A 151 1.15 20.66 -18.42
N GLU A 152 1.32 19.68 -19.31
CA GLU A 152 1.32 19.92 -20.77
C GLU A 152 -0.04 20.45 -21.28
N LEU A 153 -1.14 20.09 -20.59
CA LEU A 153 -2.47 20.64 -20.86
C LEU A 153 -2.70 22.03 -20.26
N GLY A 154 -1.72 22.59 -19.54
CA GLY A 154 -1.81 23.88 -18.87
C GLY A 154 -2.73 23.89 -17.65
N LEU A 155 -3.05 22.72 -17.08
CA LEU A 155 -4.01 22.56 -15.98
C LEU A 155 -3.34 22.58 -14.59
N TYR A 156 -2.05 22.32 -14.53
CA TYR A 156 -1.30 22.17 -13.28
C TYR A 156 0.12 22.71 -13.43
N ASP A 157 0.66 23.33 -12.38
CA ASP A 157 2.08 23.69 -12.33
C ASP A 157 2.87 22.53 -11.72
N ILE A 158 3.80 21.97 -12.50
CA ILE A 158 4.60 20.83 -12.05
C ILE A 158 5.52 21.20 -10.88
N ALA A 159 5.85 22.48 -10.68
CA ALA A 159 6.64 22.95 -9.55
C ALA A 159 5.93 22.73 -8.19
N GLU A 160 4.60 22.58 -8.19
CA GLU A 160 3.80 22.31 -6.99
C GLU A 160 3.72 20.81 -6.64
N THR A 161 4.24 19.94 -7.51
CA THR A 161 4.20 18.48 -7.32
C THR A 161 5.07 18.06 -6.14
N LYS A 162 4.45 17.40 -5.15
CA LYS A 162 5.14 16.68 -4.07
C LYS A 162 4.62 15.26 -4.01
N VAL A 163 5.29 14.41 -3.23
CA VAL A 163 4.94 12.99 -3.06
C VAL A 163 3.45 12.74 -2.73
N LEU A 164 2.79 13.70 -2.08
CA LEU A 164 1.38 13.62 -1.69
C LEU A 164 0.52 14.76 -2.25
N THR A 165 1.10 15.69 -3.03
CA THR A 165 0.36 16.82 -3.60
C THR A 165 0.41 16.73 -5.12
N HIS A 166 -0.77 16.45 -5.67
CA HIS A 166 -1.03 16.23 -7.09
C HIS A 166 -2.20 17.12 -7.52
N TYR A 167 -2.43 17.24 -8.82
CA TYR A 167 -3.54 18.03 -9.34
C TYR A 167 -4.91 17.52 -8.83
N VAL A 168 -5.66 18.36 -8.12
CA VAL A 168 -6.99 17.98 -7.59
C VAL A 168 -8.10 18.70 -8.35
N SER A 169 -8.96 17.92 -9.00
CA SER A 169 -10.21 18.38 -9.61
C SER A 169 -11.30 17.30 -9.44
N GLY A 170 -12.55 17.63 -9.74
CA GLY A 170 -13.67 16.69 -9.64
C GLY A 170 -13.52 15.43 -10.53
N TYR A 171 -12.69 15.49 -11.57
CA TYR A 171 -12.46 14.39 -12.51
C TYR A 171 -11.06 13.78 -12.40
N SER A 172 -10.10 14.44 -11.73
CA SER A 172 -8.74 13.92 -11.65
C SER A 172 -8.63 12.69 -10.74
N TRP A 173 -9.45 12.62 -9.67
CA TRP A 173 -9.39 11.51 -8.70
C TRP A 173 -9.61 10.11 -9.31
N PRO A 174 -10.66 9.86 -10.13
CA PRO A 174 -10.80 8.58 -10.83
C PRO A 174 -9.61 8.25 -11.75
N ILE A 175 -9.03 9.26 -12.41
CA ILE A 175 -7.88 9.08 -13.31
C ILE A 175 -6.66 8.58 -12.53
N TYR A 176 -6.35 9.19 -11.38
CA TYR A 176 -5.26 8.71 -10.53
C TYR A 176 -5.52 7.30 -10.02
N MET A 177 -6.73 6.99 -9.54
CA MET A 177 -7.02 5.64 -9.02
C MET A 177 -6.88 4.55 -10.09
N ILE A 178 -7.46 4.77 -11.26
CA ILE A 178 -7.43 3.79 -12.35
C ILE A 178 -6.01 3.71 -12.93
N GLY A 179 -5.38 4.85 -13.20
CA GLY A 179 -4.02 4.90 -13.75
C GLY A 179 -3.01 4.28 -12.79
N GLY A 180 -2.98 4.72 -11.54
CA GLY A 180 -2.03 4.23 -10.52
C GLY A 180 -2.15 2.75 -10.21
N THR A 181 -3.30 2.12 -10.51
CA THR A 181 -3.49 0.67 -10.32
C THR A 181 -3.25 -0.13 -11.60
N LEU A 182 -3.83 0.28 -12.73
CA LEU A 182 -3.77 -0.49 -13.97
C LEU A 182 -2.46 -0.31 -14.73
N VAL A 183 -1.87 0.89 -14.76
CA VAL A 183 -0.62 1.14 -15.51
C VAL A 183 0.52 0.26 -15.02
N PRO A 184 0.81 0.15 -13.71
CA PRO A 184 1.87 -0.75 -13.23
C PRO A 184 1.64 -2.20 -13.63
N VAL A 185 0.39 -2.67 -13.55
CA VAL A 185 0.02 -4.04 -13.93
C VAL A 185 0.27 -4.29 -15.41
N LEU A 186 -0.15 -3.37 -16.28
CA LEU A 186 0.07 -3.47 -17.73
C LEU A 186 1.55 -3.50 -18.07
N VAL A 187 2.36 -2.63 -17.46
CA VAL A 187 3.82 -2.59 -17.69
C VAL A 187 4.47 -3.93 -17.33
N ILE A 188 4.07 -4.54 -16.21
CA ILE A 188 4.63 -5.83 -15.77
C ILE A 188 4.23 -6.96 -16.72
N ILE A 189 2.99 -6.98 -17.17
CA ILE A 189 2.51 -7.99 -18.13
C ILE A 189 3.30 -7.87 -19.42
N CYS A 190 3.42 -6.66 -19.97
CA CYS A 190 4.21 -6.39 -21.17
C CYS A 190 5.68 -6.81 -20.99
N TRP A 191 6.29 -6.48 -19.85
CA TRP A 191 7.66 -6.87 -19.55
C TRP A 191 7.83 -8.40 -19.48
N ASN A 192 6.93 -9.09 -18.79
CA ASN A 192 6.98 -10.55 -18.67
C ASN A 192 6.81 -11.23 -20.03
N SER A 193 5.89 -10.75 -20.86
CA SER A 193 5.71 -11.25 -22.23
C SER A 193 6.97 -11.02 -23.08
N LEU A 194 7.62 -9.85 -22.97
CA LEU A 194 8.86 -9.55 -23.68
C LEU A 194 10.02 -10.47 -23.22
N VAL A 195 10.16 -10.70 -21.92
CA VAL A 195 11.18 -11.59 -21.36
C VAL A 195 10.96 -13.04 -21.80
N GLN A 196 9.71 -13.51 -21.80
CA GLN A 196 9.40 -14.85 -22.29
C GLN A 196 9.70 -14.99 -23.79
N TRP A 197 9.30 -14.00 -24.59
CA TRP A 197 9.56 -13.98 -26.03
C TRP A 197 11.07 -14.00 -26.35
N THR A 198 11.87 -13.19 -25.64
CA THR A 198 13.34 -13.18 -25.83
C THR A 198 13.99 -14.50 -25.40
N ARG A 199 13.55 -15.12 -24.29
CA ARG A 199 14.04 -16.44 -23.87
C ARG A 199 13.75 -17.54 -24.89
N LEU A 200 12.55 -17.55 -25.48
CA LEU A 200 12.19 -18.51 -26.53
C LEU A 200 13.10 -18.36 -27.76
N ARG A 201 13.32 -17.13 -28.24
CA ARG A 201 14.24 -16.82 -29.36
C ARG A 201 15.68 -17.29 -29.08
N ILE A 202 16.18 -17.09 -27.87
CA ILE A 202 17.53 -17.52 -27.49
C ILE A 202 17.63 -19.05 -27.46
N ASN A 203 16.63 -19.74 -26.90
CA ASN A 203 16.60 -21.21 -26.84
C ASN A 203 16.48 -21.85 -28.23
N GLU A 204 15.67 -21.26 -29.13
CA GLU A 204 15.61 -21.69 -30.54
C GLU A 204 16.96 -21.51 -31.24
N GLY A 205 17.63 -20.37 -31.03
CA GLY A 205 18.96 -20.11 -31.58
C GLY A 205 20.06 -21.03 -31.04
N LEU A 206 19.99 -21.44 -29.77
CA LEU A 206 20.91 -22.40 -29.16
C LEU A 206 20.65 -23.84 -29.63
N ASN A 207 19.39 -24.24 -29.76
CA ASN A 207 19.03 -25.56 -30.30
C ASN A 207 19.49 -25.72 -31.75
N LEU A 208 19.35 -24.69 -32.57
CA LEU A 208 19.90 -24.71 -33.94
C LEU A 208 21.41 -24.91 -33.92
N LYS A 209 22.16 -24.22 -33.04
CA LYS A 209 23.62 -24.38 -32.94
C LYS A 209 24.07 -25.77 -32.47
N MET A 210 23.28 -26.51 -31.68
CA MET A 210 23.64 -27.88 -31.26
C MET A 210 23.31 -28.96 -32.29
N VAL A 211 22.43 -28.69 -33.26
CA VAL A 211 22.08 -29.64 -34.34
C VAL A 211 23.11 -29.60 -35.49
N TYR A 212 23.91 -28.53 -35.60
CA TYR A 212 24.93 -28.36 -36.63
C TYR A 212 26.37 -28.66 -36.16
N VAL A 213 26.55 -29.42 -35.07
CA VAL A 213 27.87 -29.92 -34.60
C VAL A 213 27.98 -31.43 -34.82
#